data_AF-A0A2E8SP41-F1
#
_entry.id   AF-A0A2E8SP41-F1
#
_cell.length_a   1.000
_cell.length_b   1.000
_cell.length_c   1.000
_cell.angle_alpha   90.00
_cell.angle_beta   90.00
_cell.angle_gamma   90.00
#
_symmetry.space_group_name_H-M   'P 1'
#
loop_
_entity.id
_entity.type
_entity.pdbx_description
1 polymer ?
#
loop_
_entity_poly.entity_id
_entity_poly.type
_entity_poly.pdbx_seq_one_letter_code
_entity_poly.pdbx_strand_id
1 'polypeptide(L)'
;MIYVTAFLLLGVPYAIPLGMLAGLTVLLPFLGPMVSVVLTVGTCVVTGHADPTLLVLVGCTYVIMNMVVEQLFLYPAFVGEALGLNILETLIVVLLGGLFAGLAGMIFAVPVASVLKFLIPRLYQSMRAGDELALPESGVGAATAD
;
A
#
# COMPACT_ATOMS: atom_id res chain seq x y z
N MET A 1 -10.18 10.29 -16.35
CA MET A 1 -11.55 10.68 -16.77
C MET A 1 -12.36 11.30 -15.64
N ILE A 2 -12.43 10.68 -14.45
CA ILE A 2 -13.20 11.23 -13.32
C ILE A 2 -12.75 12.66 -12.90
N TYR A 3 -11.44 12.92 -12.88
CA TYR A 3 -10.89 14.25 -12.59
C TYR A 3 -11.25 15.30 -13.66
N VAL A 4 -11.31 14.92 -14.94
CA VAL A 4 -11.71 15.82 -16.04
C VAL A 4 -13.15 16.28 -15.82
N THR A 5 -14.05 15.33 -15.55
CA THR A 5 -15.47 15.63 -15.31
C THR A 5 -15.65 16.53 -14.09
N ALA A 6 -14.94 16.25 -12.99
CA ALA A 6 -14.99 17.07 -11.78
C ALA A 6 -14.51 18.51 -12.04
N PHE A 7 -13.37 18.69 -12.72
CA PHE A 7 -12.84 20.03 -13.01
C PHE A 7 -13.69 20.82 -14.00
N LEU A 8 -14.35 20.13 -14.95
CA LEU A 8 -15.35 20.74 -15.84
C LEU A 8 -16.57 21.26 -15.06
N LEU A 9 -17.08 20.47 -14.11
CA LEU A 9 -18.18 20.87 -13.23
C LEU A 9 -17.82 22.06 -12.34
N LEU A 10 -16.55 22.12 -11.89
CA LEU A 10 -16.04 23.18 -11.02
C LEU A 10 -15.65 24.46 -11.78
N GLY A 11 -15.64 24.45 -13.12
CA GLY A 11 -15.23 25.60 -13.92
C GLY A 11 -13.73 25.91 -13.83
N VAL A 12 -12.90 24.90 -13.56
CA VAL A 12 -11.45 25.09 -13.43
C VAL A 12 -10.84 25.45 -14.79
N PRO A 13 -9.98 26.48 -14.88
CA PRO A 13 -9.28 26.81 -16.12
C PRO A 13 -8.43 25.64 -16.57
N TYR A 14 -8.44 25.32 -17.87
CA TYR A 14 -7.72 24.17 -18.41
C TYR A 14 -8.13 22.81 -17.80
N ALA A 15 -9.41 22.65 -17.44
CA ALA A 15 -9.96 21.42 -16.84
C ALA A 15 -9.62 20.12 -17.61
N ILE A 16 -9.63 20.15 -18.94
CA ILE A 16 -9.36 18.96 -19.77
C ILE A 16 -7.91 18.50 -19.64
N PRO A 17 -6.87 19.32 -19.95
CA PRO A 17 -5.48 18.88 -19.82
C PRO A 17 -5.08 18.61 -18.37
N LEU A 18 -5.55 19.43 -17.40
CA LEU A 18 -5.26 19.20 -15.98
C LEU A 18 -5.91 17.92 -15.47
N GLY A 19 -7.17 17.66 -15.82
CA GLY A 19 -7.87 16.45 -15.42
C GLY A 19 -7.31 15.18 -16.09
N MET A 20 -6.80 15.29 -17.32
CA MET A 20 -6.08 14.19 -17.97
C MET A 20 -4.76 13.91 -17.26
N LEU A 21 -3.99 14.95 -16.96
CA LEU A 21 -2.72 14.81 -16.25
C LEU A 21 -2.95 14.23 -14.85
N ALA A 22 -3.94 14.75 -14.11
CA ALA A 22 -4.37 14.22 -12.82
C ALA A 22 -4.78 12.74 -12.88
N GLY A 23 -5.55 12.38 -13.91
CA GLY A 23 -5.98 11.02 -14.14
C GLY A 23 -4.84 10.08 -14.55
N LEU A 24 -3.78 10.58 -15.19
CA LEU A 24 -2.59 9.80 -15.51
C LEU A 24 -1.70 9.61 -14.27
N THR A 25 -1.48 10.68 -13.52
CA THR A 25 -0.61 10.67 -12.35
C THR A 25 -1.15 9.81 -11.22
N VAL A 26 -2.47 9.57 -11.14
CA VAL A 26 -3.10 8.73 -10.10
C VAL A 26 -2.61 7.28 -10.09
N LEU A 27 -1.91 6.83 -11.14
CA LEU A 27 -1.27 5.50 -11.17
C LEU A 27 -0.12 5.39 -10.16
N LEU A 28 0.53 6.50 -9.81
CA LEU A 28 1.59 6.58 -8.82
C LEU A 28 0.99 6.99 -7.47
N PRO A 29 0.90 6.07 -6.48
CA PRO A 29 0.35 6.41 -5.17
C PRO A 29 1.20 7.50 -4.51
N PHE A 30 0.55 8.41 -3.78
CA PHE A 30 1.11 9.58 -3.09
C PHE A 30 1.67 10.67 -4.01
N LEU A 31 2.56 10.30 -4.95
CA LEU A 31 3.16 11.24 -5.89
C LEU A 31 2.13 11.84 -6.83
N GLY A 32 1.19 11.01 -7.28
CA GLY A 32 0.21 11.37 -8.29
C GLY A 32 -0.68 12.53 -7.87
N PRO A 33 -1.45 12.38 -6.78
CA PRO A 33 -2.29 13.44 -6.24
C PRO A 33 -1.48 14.68 -5.85
N MET A 34 -0.28 14.53 -5.27
CA MET A 34 0.55 15.66 -4.83
C MET A 34 0.96 16.55 -6.01
N VAL A 35 1.56 15.96 -7.05
CA VAL A 35 1.98 16.70 -8.25
C VAL A 35 0.78 17.34 -8.94
N SER A 36 -0.30 16.57 -9.04
CA SER A 36 -1.54 17.01 -9.67
C SER A 36 -2.21 18.20 -8.96
N VAL A 37 -2.32 18.15 -7.63
CA VAL A 37 -2.86 19.26 -6.81
C VAL A 37 -2.02 20.52 -7.01
N VAL A 38 -0.69 20.40 -6.92
CA VAL A 38 0.21 21.54 -7.07
C VAL A 38 0.07 22.18 -8.45
N LEU A 39 -0.01 21.37 -9.50
CA LEU A 39 -0.21 21.88 -10.86
C LEU A 39 -1.58 22.56 -11.01
N THR A 40 -2.66 21.93 -10.55
CA THR A 40 -4.02 22.48 -10.69
C THR A 40 -4.22 23.74 -9.86
N VAL A 41 -3.70 23.79 -8.64
CA VAL A 41 -3.75 25.00 -7.80
C VAL A 41 -2.86 26.09 -8.38
N GLY A 42 -1.65 25.75 -8.82
CA GLY A 42 -0.73 26.69 -9.45
C GLY A 42 -1.31 27.33 -10.71
N THR A 43 -1.97 26.56 -11.56
CA THR A 43 -2.65 27.10 -12.76
C THR A 43 -3.82 28.00 -12.41
N CYS A 44 -4.63 27.66 -11.39
CA CYS A 44 -5.72 28.55 -10.92
C CYS A 44 -5.19 29.90 -10.44
N VAL A 45 -4.06 29.92 -9.73
CA VAL A 45 -3.42 31.15 -9.24
C VAL A 45 -2.87 31.99 -10.40
N VAL A 46 -2.13 31.37 -11.32
CA VAL A 46 -1.50 32.09 -12.45
C VAL A 46 -2.55 32.65 -13.43
N THR A 47 -3.66 31.95 -13.60
CA THR A 47 -4.76 32.38 -14.50
C THR A 47 -5.71 33.39 -13.85
N GLY A 48 -5.46 33.80 -12.59
CA GLY A 48 -6.30 34.76 -11.88
C GLY A 48 -7.64 34.20 -11.39
N HIS A 49 -7.86 32.88 -11.46
CA HIS A 49 -9.06 32.19 -10.98
C HIS A 49 -8.89 31.69 -9.54
N ALA A 50 -8.21 32.48 -8.71
CA ALA A 50 -7.85 32.14 -7.34
C ALA A 50 -8.96 32.47 -6.33
N ASP A 51 -10.22 32.25 -6.70
CA ASP A 51 -11.33 32.40 -5.76
C ASP A 51 -11.16 31.40 -4.62
N PRO A 52 -11.18 31.84 -3.34
CA PRO A 52 -10.94 30.96 -2.20
C PRO A 52 -11.95 29.80 -2.15
N THR A 53 -13.20 30.05 -2.58
CA THR A 53 -14.24 29.02 -2.69
C THR A 53 -13.89 27.95 -3.73
N LEU A 54 -13.37 28.34 -4.90
CA LEU A 54 -12.97 27.42 -5.96
C LEU A 54 -11.79 26.57 -5.49
N LEU A 55 -10.78 27.20 -4.87
CA LEU A 55 -9.60 26.54 -4.33
C LEU A 55 -9.95 25.48 -3.28
N VAL A 56 -10.89 25.79 -2.37
CA VAL A 56 -11.40 24.83 -1.39
C VAL A 56 -12.14 23.68 -2.09
N LEU A 57 -12.98 23.97 -3.08
CA LEU A 57 -13.72 22.93 -3.81
C LEU A 57 -12.79 21.97 -4.58
N VAL A 58 -11.73 22.50 -5.21
CA VAL A 58 -10.69 21.71 -5.88
C VAL A 58 -9.96 20.84 -4.86
N GLY A 59 -9.54 21.42 -3.73
CA GLY A 59 -8.89 20.69 -2.64
C GLY A 59 -9.77 19.54 -2.12
N CYS A 60 -11.05 19.81 -1.84
CA CYS A 60 -12.02 18.78 -1.44
C CYS A 60 -12.18 17.68 -2.48
N THR A 61 -12.24 18.04 -3.77
CA THR A 61 -12.33 17.06 -4.86
C THR A 61 -11.14 16.11 -4.85
N TYR A 62 -9.93 16.63 -4.69
CA TYR A 62 -8.73 15.82 -4.59
C TYR A 62 -8.73 14.93 -3.34
N VAL A 63 -9.10 15.46 -2.18
CA VAL A 63 -9.16 14.66 -0.94
C VAL A 63 -10.15 13.50 -1.08
N ILE A 64 -11.36 13.76 -1.59
CA ILE A 64 -12.38 12.73 -1.78
C ILE A 64 -11.92 11.69 -2.80
N MET A 65 -11.43 12.12 -3.97
CA MET A 65 -10.96 11.20 -4.99
C MET A 65 -9.77 10.39 -4.50
N ASN A 66 -8.87 10.99 -3.71
CA ASN A 66 -7.74 10.27 -3.17
C ASN A 66 -8.16 9.23 -2.12
N MET A 67 -9.11 9.59 -1.24
CA MET A 67 -9.70 8.66 -0.28
C MET A 67 -10.35 7.47 -0.99
N VAL A 68 -11.07 7.71 -2.08
CA VAL A 68 -11.76 6.63 -2.80
C VAL A 68 -10.78 5.79 -3.61
N VAL A 69 -9.85 6.39 -4.36
CA VAL A 69 -8.99 5.67 -5.28
C VAL A 69 -7.76 5.09 -4.57
N GLU A 70 -7.02 5.89 -3.82
CA GLU A 70 -5.80 5.43 -3.15
C GLU A 70 -6.12 4.51 -1.97
N GLN A 71 -7.03 4.90 -1.07
CA GLN A 71 -7.21 4.12 0.17
C GLN A 71 -7.98 2.81 -0.05
N LEU A 72 -8.93 2.76 -1.00
CA LEU A 72 -9.76 1.57 -1.21
C LEU A 72 -9.22 0.64 -2.30
N PHE A 73 -8.52 1.15 -3.32
CA PHE A 73 -8.08 0.33 -4.46
C PHE A 73 -6.57 0.21 -4.54
N LEU A 74 -5.87 1.34 -4.67
CA LEU A 74 -4.42 1.32 -4.91
C LEU A 74 -3.67 0.76 -3.70
N TYR A 75 -3.96 1.25 -2.50
CA TYR A 75 -3.25 0.84 -1.30
C TYR A 75 -3.42 -0.66 -1.00
N PRO A 76 -4.63 -1.25 -1.06
CA PRO A 76 -4.78 -2.70 -0.98
C PRO A 76 -4.18 -3.43 -2.19
N ALA A 77 -4.19 -2.89 -3.39
CA ALA A 77 -3.52 -3.56 -4.51
C ALA A 77 -1.99 -3.62 -4.33
N PHE A 78 -1.38 -2.58 -3.76
CA PHE A 78 0.06 -2.50 -3.51
C PHE A 78 0.49 -3.24 -2.23
N VAL A 79 -0.36 -3.32 -1.21
CA VAL A 79 -0.05 -3.85 0.12
C VAL A 79 -0.82 -5.16 0.44
N GLY A 80 -1.78 -5.56 -0.39
CA GLY A 80 -2.94 -6.37 0.00
C GLY A 80 -2.72 -7.83 0.38
N GLU A 81 -1.62 -8.45 0.00
CA GLU A 81 -1.33 -9.82 0.45
C GLU A 81 -0.46 -9.87 1.72
N ALA A 82 -0.01 -8.72 2.24
CA ALA A 82 1.06 -8.67 3.23
C ALA A 82 0.75 -9.36 4.56
N LEU A 83 -0.53 -9.57 4.91
CA LEU A 83 -0.87 -10.11 6.23
C LEU A 83 -0.95 -11.64 6.25
N GLY A 84 -1.27 -12.30 5.13
CA GLY A 84 -1.31 -13.77 5.00
C GLY A 84 -2.17 -14.51 6.04
N LEU A 85 -3.01 -13.81 6.82
CA LEU A 85 -3.81 -14.36 7.90
C LEU A 85 -5.21 -14.72 7.41
N ASN A 86 -5.66 -15.95 7.69
CA ASN A 86 -7.04 -16.36 7.47
C ASN A 86 -7.96 -15.71 8.54
N ILE A 87 -9.25 -15.54 8.24
CA ILE A 87 -10.27 -14.97 9.13
C ILE A 87 -10.26 -15.67 10.50
N LEU A 88 -10.11 -16.99 10.52
CA LEU A 88 -10.03 -17.77 11.76
C LEU A 88 -8.78 -17.45 12.57
N GLU A 89 -7.62 -17.28 11.93
CA GLU A 89 -6.37 -16.92 12.61
C GLU A 89 -6.47 -15.52 13.21
N THR A 90 -6.98 -14.56 12.45
CA THR A 90 -7.21 -13.19 12.92
C THR A 90 -8.13 -13.15 14.13
N LEU A 91 -9.22 -13.93 14.12
CA LEU A 91 -10.14 -14.04 15.27
C LEU A 91 -9.42 -14.56 16.52
N ILE A 92 -8.69 -15.68 16.39
CA ILE A 92 -7.97 -16.30 17.50
C ILE A 92 -6.92 -15.34 18.07
N VAL A 93 -6.15 -14.70 17.20
CA VAL A 93 -5.12 -13.74 17.55
C VAL A 93 -5.71 -12.53 18.28
N VAL A 94 -6.81 -11.95 17.80
CA VAL A 94 -7.46 -10.80 18.43
C VAL A 94 -8.02 -11.16 19.81
N LEU A 95 -8.64 -12.33 19.95
CA LEU A 95 -9.12 -12.84 21.24
C LEU A 95 -7.96 -13.03 22.24
N LEU A 96 -6.85 -13.62 21.80
CA LEU A 96 -5.65 -13.78 22.62
C LEU A 96 -5.06 -12.42 23.01
N GLY A 97 -4.93 -11.49 22.06
CA GLY A 97 -4.49 -10.12 22.33
C GLY A 97 -5.37 -9.42 23.37
N GLY A 98 -6.69 -9.56 23.24
CA GLY A 98 -7.65 -9.07 24.22
C GLY A 98 -7.47 -9.66 25.62
N LEU A 99 -7.16 -10.95 25.72
CA LEU A 99 -6.92 -11.60 27.01
C LEU A 99 -5.62 -11.15 27.67
N PHE A 100 -4.54 -10.96 26.91
CA PHE A 100 -3.23 -10.61 27.47
C PHE A 100 -3.08 -9.11 27.81
N ALA A 101 -3.60 -8.22 26.98
CA ALA A 101 -3.38 -6.78 27.10
C ALA A 101 -4.65 -5.92 26.88
N GLY A 102 -5.84 -6.53 26.94
CA GLY A 102 -7.11 -5.82 26.81
C GLY A 102 -7.27 -5.12 25.46
N LEU A 103 -7.75 -3.88 25.48
CA LEU A 103 -7.96 -3.08 24.26
C LEU A 103 -6.68 -2.88 23.45
N ALA A 104 -5.56 -2.59 24.12
CA ALA A 104 -4.28 -2.41 23.45
C ALA A 104 -3.85 -3.69 22.73
N GLY A 105 -4.01 -4.84 23.40
CA GLY A 105 -3.70 -6.13 22.82
C GLY A 105 -4.54 -6.47 21.59
N MET A 106 -5.82 -6.08 21.55
CA MET A 106 -6.67 -6.26 20.36
C MET A 106 -6.22 -5.40 19.17
N ILE A 107 -5.81 -4.15 19.41
CA ILE A 107 -5.33 -3.24 18.34
C ILE A 107 -4.04 -3.77 17.70
N PHE A 108 -3.11 -4.26 18.53
CA PHE A 108 -1.81 -4.74 18.07
C PHE A 108 -1.80 -6.23 17.70
N ALA A 109 -2.90 -6.96 17.89
CA ALA A 109 -2.93 -8.40 17.70
C ALA A 109 -2.57 -8.80 16.25
N VAL A 110 -3.24 -8.19 15.27
CA VAL A 110 -3.10 -8.54 13.85
C VAL A 110 -1.69 -8.23 13.32
N PRO A 111 -1.12 -7.03 13.52
CA PRO A 111 0.24 -6.74 13.06
C PRO A 111 1.29 -7.68 13.67
N VAL A 112 1.22 -7.94 14.97
CA VAL A 112 2.20 -8.80 15.67
C VAL A 112 2.11 -10.23 15.16
N ALA A 113 0.89 -10.77 15.01
CA ALA A 113 0.72 -12.12 14.49
C ALA A 113 1.17 -12.28 13.04
N SER A 114 0.92 -11.28 12.18
CA SER A 114 1.43 -11.29 10.80
C SER A 114 2.96 -11.32 10.75
N VAL A 115 3.64 -10.54 11.60
CA VAL A 115 5.11 -10.56 11.69
C VAL A 115 5.61 -11.92 12.17
N LEU A 116 5.00 -12.50 13.21
CA LEU A 116 5.38 -13.84 13.70
C LEU A 116 5.16 -14.91 12.63
N LYS A 117 4.01 -14.90 11.96
CA LYS A 117 3.68 -15.85 10.89
C LYS A 117 4.66 -15.77 9.72
N PHE A 118 5.18 -14.59 9.42
CA PHE A 118 6.21 -14.41 8.40
C PHE A 118 7.61 -14.84 8.88
N LEU A 119 7.98 -14.54 10.13
CA LEU A 119 9.33 -14.75 10.65
C LEU A 119 9.62 -16.22 10.97
N ILE A 120 8.67 -16.95 11.54
CA ILE A 120 8.86 -18.35 12.01
C ILE A 120 9.28 -19.28 10.86
N PRO A 121 8.56 -19.33 9.70
CA PRO A 121 8.95 -20.21 8.60
C PRO A 121 10.30 -19.80 8.00
N ARG A 122 10.58 -18.49 7.92
CA ARG A 122 11.82 -17.96 7.37
C ARG A 122 13.03 -18.34 8.23
N LEU A 123 12.88 -18.31 9.55
CA LEU A 123 13.91 -18.75 10.48
C LEU A 123 14.12 -20.27 10.42
N TYR A 124 13.03 -21.05 10.35
CA TYR A 124 13.11 -22.50 10.25
C TYR A 124 13.82 -22.95 8.96
N GLN A 125 13.51 -22.33 7.82
CA GLN A 125 14.22 -22.58 6.57
C GLN A 125 15.70 -22.19 6.63
N SER A 126 16.03 -21.06 7.26
CA SER A 126 17.42 -20.63 7.40
C SER A 126 18.27 -21.59 8.23
N MET A 127 17.70 -22.26 9.23
CA MET A 127 18.43 -23.27 10.01
C MET A 127 18.61 -24.57 9.20
N ARG A 128 17.59 -24.99 8.45
CA ARG A 128 17.63 -26.24 7.67
C ARG A 128 18.49 -26.13 6.40
N ALA A 129 18.58 -24.95 5.79
CA ALA A 129 19.50 -24.69 4.67
C ALA A 129 20.98 -24.79 5.08
N GLY A 130 21.29 -24.69 6.38
CA GLY A 130 22.63 -24.96 6.91
C GLY A 130 23.03 -26.43 6.86
N ASP A 131 22.06 -27.35 6.91
CA ASP A 131 22.31 -28.80 6.89
C ASP A 131 22.50 -29.34 5.46
N GLU A 132 21.86 -28.74 4.45
CA GLU A 132 21.98 -29.16 3.04
C GLU A 132 23.36 -28.84 2.42
N LEU A 133 24.08 -27.85 2.96
CA LEU A 133 25.45 -27.51 2.54
C LEU A 133 26.53 -28.27 3.35
N ALA A 134 26.14 -29.01 4.38
CA ALA A 134 27.04 -29.84 5.20
C ALA A 134 27.24 -31.25 4.63
N LEU A 135 26.51 -31.63 3.58
CA LEU A 135 26.73 -32.88 2.84
C LEU A 135 27.08 -32.60 1.36
N PRO A 136 28.32 -32.17 1.04
CA PRO A 136 28.98 -32.81 -0.07
C PRO A 136 29.12 -34.28 0.32
N GLU A 137 28.51 -35.16 -0.47
CA GLU A 137 28.90 -36.56 -0.49
C GLU A 137 30.41 -36.61 -0.64
N SER A 138 31.09 -36.84 0.49
CA SER A 138 32.49 -37.17 0.51
C SER A 138 32.60 -38.43 -0.32
N GLY A 139 33.23 -38.31 -1.48
CA GLY A 139 33.71 -39.46 -2.21
C GLY A 139 34.46 -40.38 -1.25
N VAL A 140 33.88 -41.56 -1.05
CA VAL A 140 34.50 -42.74 -0.45
C VAL A 140 34.04 -43.89 -1.35
N GLY A 141 34.85 -44.54 -2.18
CA GLY A 141 36.24 -44.28 -2.53
C GLY A 141 36.55 -45.04 -3.83
N ALA A 142 37.51 -44.50 -4.57
CA ALA A 142 38.28 -45.30 -5.50
C ALA A 142 39.20 -46.21 -4.68
N ALA A 143 38.89 -47.51 -4.62
CA ALA A 143 39.74 -48.64 -4.25
C ALA A 143 38.79 -49.82 -3.97
N THR A 144 38.93 -51.05 -4.43
CA THR A 144 40.03 -51.82 -4.99
C THR A 144 39.44 -53.23 -5.15
N ALA A 145 39.81 -53.93 -6.22
CA ALA A 145 39.73 -55.39 -6.38
C ALA A 145 38.34 -56.03 -6.36
N ASP A 146 37.82 -56.34 -7.55
CA ASP A 146 37.63 -57.73 -8.02
C ASP A 146 37.55 -57.77 -9.55
#